data_AF-A0A357VRY0-F1
#
_entry.id   AF-A0A357VRY0-F1
#
_cell.length_a   1.000
_cell.length_b   1.000
_cell.length_c   1.000
_cell.angle_alpha   90.00
_cell.angle_beta   90.00
_cell.angle_gamma   90.00
#
_symmetry.space_group_name_H-M   'P 1'
#
loop_
_entity.id
_entity.type
_entity.pdbx_description
1 polymer ?
#
loop_
_entity_poly.entity_id
_entity_poly.type
_entity_poly.pdbx_seq_one_letter_code
_entity_poly.pdbx_strand_id
1 'polypeptide(L)'
;MVRPEFAYVAENLLLRGGYRKTHFQADQTTLQSVSQMGEVYNKPIEALLISNYKTFVPYIVWDKELESLPETFYFREFILQSLIRQHLSISKNLQIFLDSAGLNDFQAEDFEVLGEKALSEGYVDILIKDRMPVGYTRKIILEIKTGSAKSKDIEQLENYIKEIGEECIAGVLIAQKFSRNLKQECEKRGIKPFIYTFDQIERSRKYTLEDLKQKLQLLKI
;
A
#
# COMPACT_ATOMS: atom_id res chain seq x y z
N MET A 1 0.41 2.08 28.45
CA MET A 1 1.45 1.56 27.54
C MET A 1 0.76 0.54 26.64
N VAL A 2 0.78 0.72 25.32
CA VAL A 2 0.21 -0.24 24.36
C VAL A 2 1.15 -1.44 24.30
N ARG A 3 0.62 -2.68 24.28
CA ARG A 3 1.48 -3.86 24.14
C ARG A 3 2.08 -3.92 22.73
N PRO A 4 3.36 -4.28 22.56
CA PRO A 4 4.03 -4.30 21.26
C PRO A 4 3.24 -5.06 20.18
N GLU A 5 2.57 -6.15 20.56
CA GLU A 5 1.77 -6.97 19.65
C GLU A 5 0.51 -6.28 19.08
N PHE A 6 0.08 -5.17 19.66
CA PHE A 6 -1.06 -4.37 19.19
C PHE A 6 -0.66 -2.99 18.67
N ALA A 7 0.65 -2.70 18.58
CA ALA A 7 1.14 -1.36 18.25
C ALA A 7 0.61 -0.87 16.89
N TYR A 8 0.62 -1.72 15.86
CA TYR A 8 0.17 -1.33 14.52
C TYR A 8 -1.30 -0.87 14.49
N VAL A 9 -2.20 -1.60 15.14
CA VAL A 9 -3.63 -1.26 15.20
C VAL A 9 -3.88 -0.09 16.15
N ALA A 10 -3.25 -0.09 17.33
CA ALA A 10 -3.42 0.95 18.33
C ALA A 10 -2.92 2.32 17.85
N GLU A 11 -1.78 2.38 17.18
CA GLU A 11 -1.25 3.63 16.61
C GLU A 11 -2.20 4.18 15.54
N ASN A 12 -2.69 3.32 14.64
CA ASN A 12 -3.67 3.74 13.64
C ASN A 12 -4.97 4.23 14.28
N LEU A 13 -5.43 3.60 15.36
CA LEU A 13 -6.61 4.02 16.12
C LEU A 13 -6.45 5.38 16.79
N LEU A 14 -5.33 5.57 17.47
CA LEU A 14 -5.05 6.76 18.28
C LEU A 14 -4.77 7.97 17.39
N LEU A 15 -3.97 7.81 16.34
CA LEU A 15 -3.55 8.92 15.47
C LEU A 15 -4.64 9.36 14.48
N ARG A 16 -5.58 8.47 14.09
CA ARG A 16 -6.66 8.79 13.13
C ARG A 16 -7.93 9.38 13.75
N GLY A 17 -7.96 9.64 15.06
CA GLY A 17 -9.16 10.13 15.75
C GLY A 17 -10.28 9.09 15.84
N GLY A 18 -9.93 7.80 15.99
CA GLY A 18 -10.87 6.71 16.26
C GLY A 18 -11.41 5.98 15.02
N TYR A 19 -12.44 5.16 15.26
CA TYR A 19 -12.99 4.15 14.33
C TYR A 19 -13.56 4.67 13.01
N ARG A 20 -13.89 5.97 12.90
CA ARG A 20 -14.64 6.53 11.76
C ARG A 20 -13.81 6.72 10.49
N LYS A 21 -12.47 6.78 10.60
CA LYS A 21 -11.54 7.01 9.49
C LYS A 21 -10.49 5.90 9.31
N THR A 22 -10.66 4.78 10.01
CA THR A 22 -9.71 3.67 10.05
C THR A 22 -10.22 2.53 9.17
N HIS A 23 -9.58 2.31 8.02
CA HIS A 23 -9.60 0.97 7.41
C HIS A 23 -8.70 0.09 8.27
N PHE A 24 -9.28 -0.79 9.08
CA PHE A 24 -8.50 -1.69 9.93
C PHE A 24 -7.81 -2.75 9.10
N GLN A 25 -6.49 -2.62 9.00
CA GLN A 25 -5.62 -3.73 8.66
C GLN A 25 -4.98 -4.23 9.96
N ALA A 26 -4.92 -5.54 10.14
CA ALA A 26 -4.13 -6.17 11.18
C ALA A 26 -2.84 -6.68 10.51
N ASP A 27 -1.71 -6.40 11.13
CA ASP A 27 -0.45 -7.01 10.72
C ASP A 27 -0.38 -8.46 11.22
N GLN A 28 0.62 -9.22 10.75
CA GLN A 28 0.76 -10.63 11.12
C GLN A 28 0.86 -10.83 12.64
N THR A 29 1.55 -9.92 13.35
CA THR A 29 1.73 -10.00 14.80
C THR A 29 0.38 -9.83 15.52
N THR A 30 -0.41 -8.83 15.13
CA THR A 30 -1.75 -8.60 15.67
C THR A 30 -2.65 -9.81 15.43
N LEU A 31 -2.65 -10.37 14.21
CA LEU A 31 -3.47 -11.52 13.87
C LEU A 31 -3.12 -12.75 14.70
N GLN A 32 -1.83 -13.04 14.89
CA GLN A 32 -1.39 -14.16 15.71
C GLN A 32 -1.82 -14.01 17.17
N SER A 33 -1.62 -12.82 17.76
CA SER A 33 -2.03 -12.57 19.14
C SER A 33 -3.54 -12.67 19.31
N VAL A 34 -4.33 -12.07 18.43
CA VAL A 34 -5.80 -12.16 18.49
C VAL A 34 -6.28 -13.61 18.31
N SER A 35 -5.65 -14.38 17.42
CA SER A 35 -6.01 -15.79 17.20
C SER A 35 -5.80 -16.67 18.43
N GLN A 36 -4.89 -16.31 19.33
CA GLN A 36 -4.63 -17.05 20.57
C GLN A 36 -5.56 -16.66 21.73
N MET A 37 -6.32 -15.56 21.59
CA MET A 37 -7.19 -15.04 22.64
C MET A 37 -8.61 -15.60 22.58
N GLY A 38 -8.98 -16.28 21.49
CA GLY A 38 -10.32 -16.83 21.28
C GLY A 38 -10.43 -18.32 21.62
N GLU A 39 -11.67 -18.81 21.64
CA GLU A 39 -11.99 -20.25 21.71
C GLU A 39 -12.44 -20.75 20.33
N VAL A 40 -12.19 -22.03 20.03
CA VAL A 40 -12.61 -22.64 18.76
C VAL A 40 -14.13 -22.66 18.67
N TYR A 41 -14.67 -22.12 17.58
CA TYR A 41 -16.10 -22.17 17.31
C TYR A 41 -16.53 -23.59 16.93
N ASN A 42 -17.32 -24.22 17.79
CA ASN A 42 -17.75 -25.62 17.64
C ASN A 42 -19.22 -25.79 17.24
N LYS A 43 -19.91 -24.70 16.88
CA LYS A 43 -21.34 -24.74 16.54
C LYS A 43 -21.53 -24.85 15.01
N PRO A 44 -22.70 -25.35 14.54
CA PRO A 44 -23.01 -25.36 13.13
C PRO A 44 -23.02 -23.94 12.55
N ILE A 45 -22.43 -23.76 11.37
CA ILE A 45 -22.48 -22.50 10.64
C ILE A 45 -23.89 -22.38 10.03
N GLU A 46 -24.65 -21.37 10.45
CA GLU A 46 -25.92 -21.04 9.82
C GLU A 46 -25.66 -20.22 8.56
N ALA A 47 -26.09 -20.73 7.40
CA ALA A 47 -25.99 -20.00 6.14
C ALA A 47 -27.11 -18.96 6.06
N LEU A 48 -26.75 -17.68 5.95
CA LEU A 48 -27.70 -16.62 5.64
C LEU A 48 -28.12 -16.72 4.17
N LEU A 49 -29.27 -17.33 3.90
CA LEU A 49 -29.84 -17.43 2.57
C LEU A 49 -30.64 -16.17 2.25
N ILE A 50 -30.02 -15.25 1.52
CA ILE A 50 -30.70 -14.06 0.97
C ILE A 50 -31.16 -14.40 -0.45
N SER A 51 -32.46 -14.52 -0.65
CA SER A 51 -33.07 -14.60 -1.99
C SER A 51 -33.18 -13.22 -2.62
N ASN A 52 -33.09 -13.13 -3.95
CA ASN A 52 -33.32 -11.90 -4.74
C ASN A 52 -32.29 -10.77 -4.56
N TYR A 53 -31.00 -11.07 -4.71
CA TYR A 53 -29.95 -10.05 -4.85
C TYR A 53 -29.43 -9.97 -6.29
N LYS A 54 -28.92 -8.79 -6.66
CA LYS A 54 -28.15 -8.60 -7.89
C LYS A 54 -26.70 -8.34 -7.52
N THR A 55 -25.78 -9.01 -8.21
CA THR A 55 -24.34 -8.76 -8.10
C THR A 55 -23.87 -7.96 -9.29
N PHE A 56 -22.82 -7.16 -9.08
CA PHE A 56 -22.10 -6.52 -10.16
C PHE A 56 -20.59 -6.57 -9.85
N VAL A 57 -19.76 -6.40 -10.88
CA VAL A 57 -18.32 -6.23 -10.73
C VAL A 57 -18.02 -4.75 -10.98
N PRO A 58 -17.36 -4.04 -10.05
CA PRO A 58 -17.03 -2.65 -10.24
C PRO A 58 -15.99 -2.49 -11.34
N TYR A 59 -16.25 -1.54 -12.23
CA TYR A 59 -15.32 -1.16 -13.30
C TYR A 59 -14.61 0.16 -12.98
N ILE A 60 -13.46 0.36 -13.61
CA ILE A 60 -12.59 1.52 -13.49
C ILE A 60 -12.46 2.17 -14.87
N VAL A 61 -12.60 3.50 -14.90
CA VAL A 61 -12.49 4.35 -16.09
C VAL A 61 -11.48 5.47 -15.92
N TRP A 62 -10.91 5.95 -17.03
CA TRP A 62 -9.96 7.08 -17.07
C TRP A 62 -10.63 8.40 -17.39
N ASP A 63 -11.88 8.37 -17.86
CA ASP A 63 -12.70 9.56 -18.06
C ASP A 63 -13.69 9.69 -16.91
N LYS A 64 -13.69 10.86 -16.27
CA LYS A 64 -14.55 11.16 -15.14
C LYS A 64 -16.02 11.24 -15.56
N GLU A 65 -16.31 11.60 -16.82
CA GLU A 65 -17.68 11.68 -17.33
C GLU A 65 -18.34 10.30 -17.46
N LEU A 66 -17.53 9.22 -17.48
CA LEU A 66 -18.00 7.84 -17.52
C LEU A 66 -18.22 7.23 -16.12
N GLU A 67 -17.99 7.98 -15.03
CA GLU A 67 -18.22 7.53 -13.65
C GLU A 67 -19.73 7.34 -13.41
N SER A 68 -20.11 6.19 -12.87
CA SER A 68 -21.51 5.84 -12.58
C SER A 68 -21.55 4.93 -11.36
N LEU A 69 -21.69 5.52 -10.18
CA LEU A 69 -21.68 4.79 -8.91
C LEU A 69 -22.96 3.96 -8.74
N PRO A 70 -22.88 2.72 -8.19
CA PRO A 70 -21.68 2.06 -7.67
C PRO A 70 -20.96 1.15 -8.69
N GLU A 71 -21.38 1.12 -9.95
CA GLU A 71 -20.89 0.13 -10.94
C GLU A 71 -19.58 0.53 -11.62
N THR A 72 -19.34 1.83 -11.82
CA THR A 72 -18.17 2.36 -12.52
C THR A 72 -17.55 3.52 -11.74
N PHE A 73 -16.25 3.43 -11.46
CA PHE A 73 -15.48 4.41 -10.68
C PHE A 73 -14.40 5.07 -11.54
N TYR A 74 -14.17 6.36 -11.34
CA TYR A 74 -13.00 7.03 -11.91
C TYR A 74 -11.70 6.52 -11.26
N PHE A 75 -10.64 6.35 -12.05
CA PHE A 75 -9.32 5.95 -11.55
C PHE A 75 -8.74 7.02 -10.62
N ARG A 76 -8.60 6.67 -9.34
CA ARG A 76 -8.14 7.55 -8.26
C ARG A 76 -6.90 6.97 -7.58
N GLU A 77 -6.22 7.80 -6.79
CA GLU A 77 -4.98 7.43 -6.10
C GLU A 77 -5.14 6.20 -5.20
N PHE A 78 -6.21 6.11 -4.41
CA PHE A 78 -6.46 4.94 -3.57
C PHE A 78 -6.61 3.63 -4.37
N ILE A 79 -7.08 3.69 -5.62
CA ILE A 79 -7.18 2.51 -6.49
C ILE A 79 -5.77 2.07 -6.90
N LEU A 80 -4.91 3.03 -7.27
CA LEU A 80 -3.51 2.76 -7.58
C LEU A 80 -2.75 2.21 -6.36
N GLN A 81 -2.94 2.81 -5.18
CA GLN A 81 -2.38 2.33 -3.91
C GLN A 81 -2.79 0.88 -3.65
N SER A 82 -4.08 0.55 -3.81
CA SER A 82 -4.57 -0.82 -3.65
C SER A 82 -3.95 -1.79 -4.66
N LEU A 83 -3.85 -1.39 -5.93
CA LEU A 83 -3.22 -2.21 -6.99
C LEU A 83 -1.75 -2.49 -6.69
N ILE A 84 -0.97 -1.45 -6.34
CA ILE A 84 0.45 -1.57 -6.00
C ILE A 84 0.62 -2.44 -4.76
N ARG A 85 -0.17 -2.22 -3.70
CA ARG A 85 -0.13 -3.03 -2.48
C ARG A 85 -0.38 -4.51 -2.78
N GLN A 86 -1.42 -4.81 -3.55
CA GLN A 86 -1.73 -6.20 -3.93
C GLN A 86 -0.65 -6.81 -4.83
N HIS A 87 -0.09 -6.04 -5.75
CA HIS A 87 1.00 -6.47 -6.62
C HIS A 87 2.25 -6.82 -5.80
N LEU A 88 2.64 -5.95 -4.87
CA LEU A 88 3.79 -6.14 -3.97
C LEU A 88 3.52 -7.16 -2.86
N SER A 89 2.27 -7.54 -2.59
CA SER A 89 1.96 -8.63 -1.65
C SER A 89 2.32 -10.01 -2.19
N ILE A 90 2.65 -10.12 -3.48
CA ILE A 90 3.12 -11.35 -4.12
C ILE A 90 4.65 -11.41 -3.98
N SER A 91 5.20 -12.41 -3.27
CA SER A 91 6.64 -12.49 -2.93
C SER A 91 7.55 -12.30 -4.15
N LYS A 92 7.26 -12.95 -5.29
CA LYS A 92 8.05 -12.76 -6.53
C LYS A 92 8.12 -11.31 -6.99
N ASN A 93 7.00 -10.59 -6.96
CA ASN A 93 6.95 -9.19 -7.39
C ASN A 93 7.65 -8.28 -6.38
N LEU A 94 7.51 -8.57 -5.08
CA LEU A 94 8.22 -7.88 -4.03
C LEU A 94 9.74 -8.04 -4.17
N GLN A 95 10.22 -9.26 -4.44
CA GLN A 95 11.65 -9.50 -4.62
C GLN A 95 12.20 -8.68 -5.80
N ILE A 96 11.51 -8.69 -6.95
CA ILE A 96 11.89 -7.88 -8.13
C ILE A 96 11.94 -6.38 -7.76
N PHE A 97 10.98 -5.91 -6.97
CA PHE A 97 10.94 -4.53 -6.50
C PHE A 97 12.10 -4.19 -5.55
N LEU A 98 12.41 -5.06 -4.57
CA LEU A 98 13.54 -4.89 -3.65
C LEU A 98 14.87 -4.88 -4.41
N ASP A 99 15.08 -5.84 -5.30
CA ASP A 99 16.30 -5.93 -6.10
C ASP A 99 16.48 -4.67 -6.94
N SER A 100 15.40 -4.23 -7.60
CA SER A 100 15.39 -2.99 -8.37
C SER A 100 15.74 -1.80 -7.49
N ALA A 101 15.19 -1.70 -6.27
CA ALA A 101 15.49 -0.62 -5.33
C ALA A 101 16.96 -0.61 -4.85
N GLY A 102 17.72 -1.69 -5.10
CA GLY A 102 19.08 -1.88 -4.62
C GLY A 102 19.12 -2.47 -3.21
N LEU A 103 18.08 -3.24 -2.84
CA LEU A 103 17.88 -3.88 -1.55
C LEU A 103 18.07 -5.41 -1.70
N ASN A 104 19.10 -5.82 -2.43
CA ASN A 104 19.33 -7.23 -2.82
C ASN A 104 19.61 -8.17 -1.63
N ASP A 105 20.06 -7.62 -0.50
CA ASP A 105 20.37 -8.38 0.72
C ASP A 105 19.10 -8.79 1.49
N PHE A 106 17.92 -8.36 1.04
CA PHE A 106 16.65 -8.59 1.69
C PHE A 106 15.81 -9.62 0.90
N GLN A 107 15.20 -10.55 1.62
CA GLN A 107 14.31 -11.56 1.05
C GLN A 107 12.85 -11.15 1.22
N ALA A 108 12.05 -11.26 0.17
CA ALA A 108 10.64 -10.86 0.18
C ALA A 108 9.82 -11.56 1.27
N GLU A 109 10.16 -12.81 1.63
CA GLU A 109 9.45 -13.62 2.63
C GLU A 109 9.56 -13.07 4.06
N ASP A 110 10.59 -12.25 4.32
CA ASP A 110 10.81 -11.60 5.61
C ASP A 110 9.84 -10.44 5.85
N PHE A 111 9.20 -9.93 4.79
CA PHE A 111 8.40 -8.72 4.83
C PHE A 111 6.90 -8.99 4.64
N GLU A 112 6.09 -8.10 5.19
CA GLU A 112 4.67 -7.96 4.86
C GLU A 112 4.39 -6.58 4.28
N VAL A 113 3.45 -6.51 3.32
CA VAL A 113 3.03 -5.28 2.66
C VAL A 113 1.68 -4.83 3.21
N LEU A 114 1.70 -3.71 3.91
CA LEU A 114 0.56 -3.12 4.60
C LEU A 114 0.10 -1.85 3.87
N GLY A 115 -1.19 -1.57 3.95
CA GLY A 115 -1.75 -0.32 3.44
C GLY A 115 -1.43 0.86 4.34
N GLU A 116 -2.22 1.93 4.14
CA GLU A 116 -1.97 3.25 4.71
C GLU A 116 -1.69 3.21 6.22
N LYS A 117 -0.54 3.75 6.64
CA LYS A 117 -0.16 3.85 8.06
C LYS A 117 -0.18 5.31 8.52
N ALA A 118 -0.88 5.55 9.64
CA ALA A 118 -0.80 6.83 10.33
C ALA A 118 0.57 7.04 11.00
N LEU A 119 1.11 8.24 10.81
CA LEU A 119 2.27 8.81 11.49
C LEU A 119 1.81 10.06 12.27
N SER A 120 2.71 10.62 13.07
CA SER A 120 2.45 11.80 13.90
C SER A 120 2.18 13.03 13.03
N GLU A 121 2.89 13.15 11.90
CA GLU A 121 2.78 14.28 10.97
C GLU A 121 2.04 13.96 9.66
N GLY A 122 1.42 12.78 9.54
CA GLY A 122 0.68 12.43 8.32
C GLY A 122 0.38 10.94 8.14
N TYR A 123 0.34 10.51 6.88
CA TYR A 123 0.01 9.15 6.50
C TYR A 123 0.98 8.68 5.41
N VAL A 124 1.50 7.47 5.55
CA VAL A 124 2.24 6.77 4.49
C VAL A 124 1.27 5.89 3.73
N ASP A 125 1.29 5.94 2.40
CA ASP A 125 0.35 5.20 1.55
C ASP A 125 0.50 3.67 1.66
N ILE A 126 1.74 3.17 1.63
CA ILE A 126 2.06 1.75 1.80
C ILE A 126 3.28 1.61 2.72
N LEU A 127 3.17 0.72 3.69
CA LEU A 127 4.28 0.31 4.55
C LEU A 127 4.67 -1.13 4.24
N ILE A 128 5.94 -1.37 3.94
CA ILE A 128 6.52 -2.72 3.92
C ILE A 128 7.36 -2.86 5.17
N LYS A 129 7.13 -3.89 5.99
CA LYS A 129 7.89 -4.07 7.23
C LYS A 129 8.19 -5.54 7.51
N ASP A 130 9.11 -5.81 8.43
CA ASP A 130 9.34 -7.18 8.90
C ASP A 130 8.04 -7.84 9.38
N ARG A 131 7.80 -9.06 8.89
CA ARG A 131 6.64 -9.88 9.20
C ARG A 131 6.71 -10.48 10.61
N MET A 132 7.93 -10.71 11.10
CA MET A 132 8.23 -11.20 12.45
C MET A 132 9.40 -10.39 13.04
N PRO A 133 9.14 -9.24 13.68
CA PRO A 133 10.21 -8.39 14.20
C PRO A 133 10.89 -9.05 15.41
N VAL A 134 12.22 -8.92 15.49
CA VAL A 134 13.02 -9.36 16.65
C VAL A 134 13.83 -8.17 17.16
N GLY A 135 13.22 -7.36 18.01
CA GLY A 135 13.84 -6.17 18.62
C GLY A 135 13.70 -4.90 17.77
N TYR A 136 14.33 -4.87 16.59
CA TYR A 136 14.21 -3.79 15.62
C TYR A 136 13.33 -4.23 14.45
N THR A 137 12.52 -3.32 13.89
CA THR A 137 11.72 -3.59 12.69
C THR A 137 12.20 -2.76 11.52
N ARG A 138 12.63 -3.43 10.45
CA ARG A 138 12.97 -2.78 9.19
C ARG A 138 11.69 -2.35 8.49
N LYS A 139 11.68 -1.13 7.97
CA LYS A 139 10.55 -0.49 7.31
C LYS A 139 10.98 0.12 5.98
N ILE A 140 10.18 -0.10 4.95
CA ILE A 140 10.25 0.60 3.68
C ILE A 140 8.92 1.34 3.52
N ILE A 141 8.98 2.64 3.30
CA ILE A 141 7.79 3.46 3.11
C ILE A 141 7.63 3.88 1.66
N LEU A 142 6.41 3.78 1.17
CA LEU A 142 6.05 4.06 -0.21
C LEU A 142 5.03 5.22 -0.23
N GLU A 143 5.33 6.23 -1.02
CA GLU A 143 4.42 7.33 -1.37
C GLU A 143 4.00 7.18 -2.84
N ILE A 144 2.71 7.30 -3.13
CA ILE A 144 2.13 7.00 -4.45
C ILE A 144 1.43 8.23 -5.00
N LYS A 145 1.65 8.49 -6.29
CA LYS A 145 1.03 9.62 -7.02
C LYS A 145 0.49 9.16 -8.36
N THR A 146 -0.76 9.46 -8.67
CA THR A 146 -1.34 9.12 -9.98
C THR A 146 -0.76 9.95 -11.13
N GLY A 147 -0.27 11.15 -10.84
CA GLY A 147 0.31 12.06 -11.83
C GLY A 147 1.84 12.07 -11.84
N SER A 148 2.40 13.17 -12.33
CA SER A 148 3.84 13.44 -12.21
C SER A 148 4.22 13.75 -10.76
N ALA A 149 5.38 13.25 -10.32
CA ALA A 149 5.97 13.61 -9.04
C ALA A 149 6.27 15.12 -8.95
N LYS A 150 6.25 15.66 -7.74
CA LYS A 150 6.55 17.06 -7.41
C LYS A 150 7.59 17.11 -6.28
N SER A 151 8.35 18.21 -6.17
CA SER A 151 9.35 18.37 -5.10
C SER A 151 8.74 18.25 -3.71
N LYS A 152 7.51 18.76 -3.51
CA LYS A 152 6.78 18.59 -2.24
C LYS A 152 6.54 17.13 -1.84
N ASP A 153 6.44 16.21 -2.81
CA ASP A 153 6.21 14.79 -2.55
C ASP A 153 7.52 14.16 -2.01
N ILE A 154 8.67 14.63 -2.50
CA ILE A 154 9.99 14.24 -2.00
C ILE A 154 10.20 14.78 -0.58
N GLU A 155 9.86 16.05 -0.33
CA GLU A 155 9.96 16.68 1.00
C GLU A 155 9.08 15.95 2.04
N GLN A 156 7.84 15.64 1.68
CA GLN A 156 6.92 14.86 2.52
C GLN A 156 7.51 13.49 2.86
N LEU A 157 8.00 12.75 1.86
CA LEU A 157 8.59 11.44 2.07
C LEU A 157 9.86 11.51 2.93
N GLU A 158 10.71 12.52 2.73
CA GLU A 158 11.90 12.73 3.56
C GLU A 158 11.54 12.98 5.03
N ASN A 159 10.49 13.76 5.30
CA ASN A 159 10.02 13.98 6.67
C ASN A 159 9.57 12.67 7.32
N TYR A 160 8.88 11.79 6.58
CA TYR A 160 8.52 10.47 7.09
C TYR A 160 9.71 9.56 7.34
N ILE A 161 10.72 9.58 6.46
CA ILE A 161 11.99 8.85 6.69
C ILE A 161 12.63 9.32 7.99
N LYS A 162 12.68 10.64 8.23
CA LYS A 162 13.24 11.22 9.46
C LYS A 162 12.42 10.87 10.70
N GLU A 163 11.10 10.87 10.61
CA GLU A 163 10.20 10.49 11.71
C GLU A 163 10.40 9.02 12.12
N ILE A 164 10.57 8.12 11.15
CA ILE A 164 10.78 6.69 11.43
C ILE A 164 12.23 6.42 11.91
N GLY A 165 13.21 7.18 11.43
CA GLY A 165 14.60 7.08 11.87
C GLY A 165 15.29 5.80 11.37
N GLU A 166 16.08 5.17 12.24
CA GLU A 166 16.96 4.03 11.89
C GLU A 166 16.21 2.78 11.40
N GLU A 167 14.92 2.68 11.73
CA GLU A 167 14.06 1.60 11.25
C GLU A 167 13.70 1.76 9.76
N CYS A 168 13.81 2.96 9.18
CA CYS A 168 13.49 3.22 7.79
C CYS A 168 14.68 2.89 6.88
N ILE A 169 14.68 1.70 6.29
CA ILE A 169 15.77 1.27 5.39
C ILE A 169 15.66 1.86 3.99
N ALA A 170 14.46 2.30 3.56
CA ALA A 170 14.27 3.01 2.30
C ALA A 170 12.96 3.79 2.25
N GLY A 171 12.99 4.94 1.58
CA GLY A 171 11.80 5.62 1.08
C GLY A 171 11.69 5.49 -0.43
N VAL A 172 10.48 5.16 -0.92
CA VAL A 172 10.20 4.97 -2.34
C VAL A 172 9.08 5.90 -2.77
N LEU A 173 9.32 6.66 -3.84
CA LEU A 173 8.30 7.50 -4.47
C LEU A 173 7.87 6.85 -5.79
N ILE A 174 6.59 6.50 -5.91
CA ILE A 174 6.01 5.90 -7.11
C ILE A 174 5.08 6.90 -7.78
N ALA A 175 5.38 7.29 -9.02
CA ALA A 175 4.55 8.25 -9.77
C ALA A 175 4.42 7.84 -11.24
N GLN A 176 3.59 8.53 -12.03
CA GLN A 176 3.50 8.21 -13.46
C GLN A 176 4.74 8.68 -14.22
N LYS A 177 5.31 9.83 -13.81
CA LYS A 177 6.45 10.49 -14.48
C LYS A 177 7.28 11.29 -13.49
N PHE A 178 8.56 11.44 -13.81
CA PHE A 178 9.52 12.28 -13.07
C PHE A 178 10.26 13.19 -14.04
N SER A 179 10.45 14.45 -13.65
CA SER A 179 11.36 15.35 -14.37
C SER A 179 12.82 14.96 -14.08
N ARG A 180 13.75 15.32 -14.97
CA ARG A 180 15.18 15.04 -14.77
C ARG A 180 15.71 15.62 -13.46
N ASN A 181 15.29 16.83 -13.10
CA ASN A 181 15.70 17.49 -11.87
C ASN A 181 15.19 16.73 -10.63
N LEU A 182 13.94 16.24 -10.67
CA LEU A 182 13.37 15.47 -9.57
C LEU A 182 14.06 14.12 -9.39
N LYS A 183 14.47 13.45 -10.47
CA LYS A 183 15.25 12.21 -10.35
C LYS A 183 16.55 12.43 -9.57
N GLN A 184 17.30 13.47 -9.94
CA GLN A 184 18.53 13.86 -9.25
C GLN A 184 18.27 14.28 -7.80
N GLU A 185 17.13 14.92 -7.54
CA GLU A 185 16.72 15.28 -6.19
C GLU A 185 16.42 14.04 -5.33
N CYS A 186 15.69 13.06 -5.86
CA CYS A 186 15.47 11.77 -5.19
C CYS A 186 16.80 11.08 -4.85
N GLU A 187 17.72 10.98 -5.81
CA GLU A 187 19.05 10.38 -5.60
C GLU A 187 19.82 11.07 -4.48
N LYS A 188 19.87 12.41 -4.47
CA LYS A 188 20.54 13.21 -3.43
C LYS A 188 19.96 12.98 -2.05
N ARG A 189 18.65 12.76 -1.95
CA ARG A 189 17.94 12.51 -0.68
C ARG A 189 17.82 11.02 -0.33
N GLY A 190 18.44 10.13 -1.11
CA GLY A 190 18.38 8.69 -0.87
C GLY A 190 17.01 8.04 -1.13
N ILE A 191 16.08 8.78 -1.75
CA ILE A 191 14.74 8.29 -2.12
C ILE A 191 14.84 7.52 -3.44
N LYS A 192 14.18 6.36 -3.51
CA LYS A 192 14.16 5.52 -4.72
C LYS A 192 12.96 5.92 -5.61
N PRO A 193 13.18 6.50 -6.80
CA PRO A 193 12.08 6.84 -7.70
C PRO A 193 11.67 5.63 -8.55
N PHE A 194 10.37 5.38 -8.64
CA PHE A 194 9.78 4.36 -9.51
C PHE A 194 8.65 4.97 -10.33
N ILE A 195 8.54 4.54 -11.58
CA ILE A 195 7.34 4.80 -12.38
C ILE A 195 6.40 3.60 -12.35
N TYR A 196 5.10 3.88 -12.29
CA TYR A 196 4.09 2.88 -12.60
C TYR A 196 3.59 3.07 -14.04
N THR A 197 3.33 1.96 -14.71
CA THR A 197 2.68 1.96 -16.03
C THR A 197 1.66 0.83 -16.10
N PHE A 198 0.73 0.94 -17.04
CA PHE A 198 -0.17 -0.15 -17.36
C PHE A 198 0.02 -0.54 -18.82
N ASP A 199 0.25 -1.83 -19.07
CA ASP A 199 0.43 -2.34 -20.42
C ASP A 199 -0.90 -2.36 -21.19
N GLN A 200 -0.89 -1.78 -22.39
CA GLN A 200 -2.02 -1.76 -23.33
C GLN A 200 -3.35 -1.30 -22.71
N ILE A 201 -3.41 -0.06 -22.19
CA ILE A 201 -4.66 0.57 -21.74
C ILE A 201 -5.16 1.59 -22.76
N GLU A 202 -6.43 1.45 -23.13
CA GLU A 202 -7.21 2.42 -23.89
C GLU A 202 -8.08 3.23 -22.93
N ARG A 203 -7.90 4.55 -22.89
CA ARG A 203 -8.60 5.43 -21.93
C ARG A 203 -10.12 5.45 -22.08
N SER A 204 -10.65 5.10 -23.25
CA SER A 204 -12.08 5.02 -23.54
C SER A 204 -12.75 3.73 -23.03
N ARG A 205 -11.98 2.74 -22.57
CA ARG A 205 -12.51 1.46 -22.11
C ARG A 205 -12.70 1.41 -20.59
N LYS A 206 -13.50 0.44 -20.17
CA LYS A 206 -13.71 0.05 -18.77
C LYS A 206 -12.84 -1.16 -18.43
N TYR A 207 -12.28 -1.18 -17.22
CA TYR A 207 -11.42 -2.27 -16.76
C TYR A 207 -11.83 -2.71 -15.36
N THR A 208 -11.75 -4.00 -15.07
CA THR A 208 -11.87 -4.49 -13.69
C THR A 208 -10.57 -4.25 -12.93
N LEU A 209 -10.60 -4.37 -11.60
CA LEU A 209 -9.38 -4.27 -10.78
C LEU A 209 -8.35 -5.36 -11.16
N GLU A 210 -8.82 -6.58 -11.46
CA GLU A 210 -7.95 -7.69 -11.86
C GLU A 210 -7.28 -7.46 -13.21
N ASP A 211 -7.99 -6.87 -14.18
CA ASP A 211 -7.39 -6.49 -15.47
C ASP A 211 -6.22 -5.53 -15.28
N LEU A 212 -6.39 -4.52 -14.42
CA LEU A 212 -5.35 -3.53 -14.13
C LEU A 212 -4.19 -4.10 -13.36
N LYS A 213 -4.46 -5.00 -12.42
CA LYS A 213 -3.42 -5.69 -11.64
C LYS A 213 -2.50 -6.51 -12.54
N GLN A 214 -3.06 -7.21 -13.53
CA GLN A 214 -2.29 -7.99 -14.50
C GLN A 214 -1.45 -7.11 -15.44
N LYS A 215 -1.93 -5.89 -15.71
CA LYS A 215 -1.26 -4.92 -16.60
C LYS A 215 -0.28 -4.01 -15.89
N LEU A 216 -0.30 -3.95 -14.56
CA LEU A 216 0.54 -3.05 -13.77
C LEU A 216 2.02 -3.46 -13.85
N GLN A 217 2.88 -2.49 -14.13
CA GLN A 217 4.32 -2.63 -14.07
C GLN A 217 4.92 -1.51 -13.23
N LEU A 218 5.92 -1.85 -12.42
CA LEU A 218 6.72 -0.91 -11.64
C LEU A 218 8.16 -0.94 -12.16
N LEU A 219 8.70 0.22 -12.52
CA LEU A 219 10.02 0.35 -13.12
C LEU A 219 10.82 1.41 -12.37
N LYS A 220 12.03 1.07 -11.93
CA LYS A 220 12.98 2.06 -11.39
C LYS A 220 13.54 2.93 -12.51
N ILE A 221 13.81 4.19 -12.22
CA ILE A 221 14.15 5.23 -13.22
C ILE A 221 15.26 6.17 -12.79
#